data_AF-A0A962J3G6-F1
#
_entry.id   AF-A0A962J3G6-F1
#
_cell.length_a   1.000
_cell.length_b   1.000
_cell.length_c   1.000
_cell.angle_alpha   90.00
_cell.angle_beta   90.00
_cell.angle_gamma   90.00
#
_symmetry.space_group_name_H-M   'P 1'
#
loop_
_entity.id
_entity.type
_entity.pdbx_description
1 polymer ?
#
loop_
_entity_poly.entity_id
_entity_poly.type
_entity_poly.pdbx_seq_one_letter_code
_entity_poly.pdbx_strand_id
1 'polypeptide(L)'
;MSMNKYKALSVICVLFSLLYSSGAQAAPLFCLKAPGLSPQCHYDDARQCLKARKSIAKAYCTINEAEISLPRYSTGYFCLVTSQRLVQCHYSGFESCIHDAKSKNGVCVRSLKKPPPGKAFEWHIENND
;
A
#
# COMPACT_ATOMS: atom_id res chain seq x y z
N MET A 1 -31.66 59.29 6.58
CA MET A 1 -30.58 58.38 7.00
C MET A 1 -31.19 57.02 7.33
N SER A 2 -31.01 56.02 6.46
CA SER A 2 -31.51 54.66 6.68
C SER A 2 -30.44 53.66 6.26
N MET A 3 -29.72 53.12 7.23
CA MET A 3 -28.68 52.10 7.03
C MET A 3 -28.85 51.05 8.12
N ASN A 4 -29.65 50.00 7.89
CA ASN A 4 -29.80 48.88 8.83
C ASN A 4 -30.27 47.56 8.17
N LYS A 5 -29.80 47.25 6.94
CA LYS A 5 -30.23 46.01 6.22
C LYS A 5 -29.14 44.95 6.03
N TYR A 6 -27.90 45.16 6.49
CA TYR A 6 -26.77 44.29 6.12
C TYR A 6 -26.43 43.17 7.12
N LYS A 7 -27.09 43.08 8.28
CA LYS A 7 -26.73 42.09 9.31
C LYS A 7 -27.30 40.68 9.07
N ALA A 8 -28.27 40.52 8.16
CA ALA A 8 -28.94 39.23 7.95
C ALA A 8 -28.22 38.28 6.97
N LEU A 9 -27.26 38.77 6.18
CA LEU A 9 -26.59 37.94 5.15
C LEU A 9 -25.36 37.16 5.65
N SER A 10 -24.92 37.34 6.91
CA SER A 10 -23.67 36.75 7.38
C SER A 10 -23.80 35.33 7.95
N VAL A 11 -25.01 34.86 8.23
CA VAL A 11 -25.23 33.60 8.97
C VAL A 11 -25.30 32.36 8.06
N ILE A 12 -25.58 32.55 6.77
CA ILE A 12 -25.83 31.42 5.84
C ILE A 12 -24.52 30.75 5.38
N CYS A 13 -23.38 31.45 5.36
CA CYS A 13 -22.12 30.87 4.90
C CYS A 13 -21.49 29.85 5.88
N VAL A 14 -21.79 29.92 7.18
CA VAL A 14 -21.13 29.06 8.18
C VAL A 14 -21.70 27.64 8.18
N LEU A 15 -22.97 27.46 7.78
CA LEU A 15 -23.64 26.15 7.78
C LEU A 15 -23.23 25.26 6.60
N PHE A 16 -22.72 25.82 5.50
CA PHE A 16 -22.29 25.03 4.33
C PHE A 16 -20.89 24.43 4.50
N SER A 17 -20.05 24.98 5.38
CA SER A 17 -18.68 24.50 5.61
C SER A 17 -18.59 23.21 6.43
N LEU A 18 -19.67 22.81 7.13
CA LEU A 18 -19.68 21.62 7.98
C LEU A 18 -19.97 20.31 7.22
N LEU A 19 -20.46 20.38 5.97
CA LEU A 19 -20.81 19.20 5.18
C LEU A 19 -19.65 18.65 4.32
N TYR A 20 -18.51 19.33 4.28
CA TYR A 20 -17.28 18.85 3.65
C TYR A 20 -16.28 18.35 4.71
N SER A 21 -16.74 17.52 5.65
CA SER A 21 -15.82 16.59 6.30
C SER A 21 -15.52 15.47 5.29
N SER A 22 -14.60 15.73 4.37
CA SER A 22 -13.93 14.67 3.62
C SER A 22 -13.20 13.82 4.66
N GLY A 23 -13.88 12.77 5.13
CA GLY A 23 -13.25 11.76 5.97
C GLY A 23 -11.96 11.34 5.27
N ALA A 24 -10.84 11.51 5.96
CA ALA A 24 -9.55 11.06 5.48
C ALA A 24 -9.62 9.54 5.34
N GLN A 25 -10.03 9.07 4.17
CA GLN A 25 -9.97 7.66 3.83
C GLN A 25 -8.50 7.31 3.74
N ALA A 26 -8.05 6.37 4.57
CA ALA A 26 -6.68 5.90 4.52
C ALA A 26 -6.36 5.47 3.08
N ALA A 27 -5.18 5.80 2.56
CA ALA A 27 -4.88 5.42 1.19
C ALA A 27 -4.77 3.89 1.08
N PRO A 28 -5.01 3.32 -0.12
CA PRO A 28 -4.94 1.88 -0.30
C PRO A 28 -3.57 1.32 0.06
N LEU A 29 -3.56 0.19 0.76
CA LEU A 29 -2.34 -0.43 1.28
C LEU A 29 -1.52 -1.15 0.21
N PHE A 30 -2.17 -1.72 -0.81
CA PHE A 30 -1.52 -2.53 -1.83
C PHE A 30 -1.60 -1.88 -3.20
N CYS A 31 -0.51 -2.04 -3.93
CA CYS A 31 -0.35 -1.50 -5.28
C CYS A 31 -0.06 -2.63 -6.26
N LEU A 32 -0.63 -2.51 -7.45
CA LEU A 32 -0.24 -3.32 -8.59
C LEU A 32 0.94 -2.66 -9.28
N LYS A 33 2.02 -3.40 -9.50
CA LYS A 33 3.22 -2.93 -10.20
C LYS A 33 3.50 -3.83 -11.39
N ALA A 34 3.89 -3.24 -12.50
CA ALA A 34 4.31 -3.94 -13.71
C ALA A 34 5.55 -3.26 -14.28
N PRO A 35 6.34 -3.96 -15.10
CA PRO A 35 7.57 -3.41 -15.67
C PRO A 35 7.30 -2.15 -16.49
N GLY A 36 8.11 -1.11 -16.27
CA GLY A 36 7.97 0.17 -16.97
C GLY A 36 6.81 1.05 -16.50
N LEU A 37 6.04 0.65 -15.48
CA LEU A 37 4.91 1.42 -14.94
C LEU A 37 5.11 1.76 -13.46
N SER A 38 4.62 2.94 -13.07
CA SER A 38 4.53 3.34 -11.66
C SER A 38 3.50 2.46 -10.91
N PRO A 39 3.73 2.15 -9.62
CA PRO A 39 2.77 1.40 -8.81
C PRO A 39 1.39 2.05 -8.77
N GLN A 40 0.33 1.27 -8.99
CA GLN A 40 -1.06 1.72 -8.93
C GLN A 40 -1.73 1.21 -7.65
N CYS A 41 -1.87 2.09 -6.66
CA CYS A 41 -2.35 1.75 -5.31
C CYS A 41 -3.87 1.93 -5.20
N HIS A 42 -4.61 0.85 -5.44
CA HIS A 42 -6.08 0.85 -5.46
C HIS A 42 -6.72 -0.23 -4.58
N TYR A 43 -5.91 -1.00 -3.85
CA TYR A 43 -6.38 -2.19 -3.15
C TYR A 43 -6.10 -2.11 -1.65
N ASP A 44 -7.14 -2.14 -0.83
CA ASP A 44 -7.02 -2.29 0.63
C ASP A 44 -6.78 -3.75 1.06
N ASP A 45 -7.12 -4.69 0.17
CA ASP A 45 -7.02 -6.13 0.41
C ASP A 45 -6.05 -6.81 -0.57
N ALA A 46 -5.16 -7.65 -0.02
CA ALA A 46 -4.12 -8.31 -0.77
C ALA A 46 -4.68 -9.28 -1.83
N ARG A 47 -5.78 -10.00 -1.54
CA ARG A 47 -6.39 -10.92 -2.52
C ARG A 47 -6.95 -10.16 -3.72
N GLN A 48 -7.46 -8.95 -3.52
CA GLN A 48 -7.93 -8.12 -4.64
C GLN A 48 -6.77 -7.77 -5.59
N CYS A 49 -5.64 -7.31 -5.04
CA CYS A 49 -4.45 -7.09 -5.85
C CYS A 49 -3.98 -8.38 -6.54
N LEU A 50 -3.89 -9.49 -5.80
CA LEU A 50 -3.44 -10.78 -6.32
C LEU A 50 -4.39 -11.37 -7.39
N LYS A 51 -5.66 -10.95 -7.40
CA LYS A 51 -6.61 -11.23 -8.46
C LYS A 51 -6.34 -10.34 -9.67
N ALA A 52 -6.19 -9.03 -9.47
CA ALA A 52 -5.94 -8.07 -10.53
C ALA A 52 -4.64 -8.34 -11.30
N ARG A 53 -3.57 -8.76 -10.61
CA ARG A 53 -2.29 -9.08 -11.27
C ARG A 53 -2.40 -10.19 -12.32
N LYS A 54 -3.40 -11.07 -12.21
CA LYS A 54 -3.60 -12.17 -13.18
C LYS A 54 -3.94 -11.67 -14.58
N SER A 55 -4.42 -10.42 -14.69
CA SER A 55 -4.82 -9.81 -15.96
C SER A 55 -3.67 -9.07 -16.66
N ILE A 56 -2.50 -8.93 -16.03
CA ILE A 56 -1.37 -8.17 -16.57
C ILE A 56 -0.11 -9.04 -16.51
N ALA A 57 0.50 -9.28 -17.67
CA ALA A 57 1.74 -10.06 -17.75
C ALA A 57 2.84 -9.42 -16.89
N LYS A 58 3.56 -10.26 -16.12
CA LYS A 58 4.66 -9.86 -15.23
C LYS A 58 4.28 -8.85 -14.13
N ALA A 59 2.98 -8.62 -13.89
CA ALA A 59 2.57 -7.76 -12.80
C ALA A 59 2.66 -8.48 -11.45
N TYR A 60 3.03 -7.74 -10.41
CA TYR A 60 3.09 -8.19 -9.04
C TYR A 60 2.43 -7.21 -8.08
N CYS A 61 2.11 -7.71 -6.89
CA CYS A 61 1.56 -6.90 -5.82
C CYS A 61 2.68 -6.44 -4.90
N THR A 62 2.69 -5.15 -4.61
CA THR A 62 3.58 -4.51 -3.64
C THR A 62 2.77 -3.70 -2.63
N ILE A 63 3.44 -3.11 -1.66
CA ILE A 63 2.83 -2.21 -0.68
C ILE A 63 2.90 -0.75 -1.15
N ASN A 64 1.97 0.05 -0.65
CA ASN A 64 2.04 1.50 -0.68
C ASN A 64 2.92 1.98 0.48
N GLU A 65 4.17 2.36 0.17
CA GLU A 65 5.14 2.78 1.18
C GLU A 65 4.77 4.10 1.87
N ALA A 66 3.84 4.88 1.30
CA ALA A 66 3.29 6.07 1.96
C ALA A 66 2.38 5.71 3.15
N GLU A 67 1.76 4.52 3.13
CA GLU A 67 0.82 4.06 4.15
C GLU A 67 1.45 3.13 5.19
N ILE A 68 2.51 2.41 4.81
CA ILE A 68 3.18 1.47 5.69
C ILE A 68 4.69 1.48 5.49
N SER A 69 5.41 1.68 6.60
CA SER A 69 6.86 1.63 6.61
C SER A 69 7.35 0.25 7.04
N LEU A 70 8.27 -0.33 6.27
CA LEU A 70 8.96 -1.55 6.68
C LEU A 70 10.01 -1.23 7.77
N PRO A 71 10.16 -2.09 8.81
CA PRO A 71 11.20 -1.95 9.81
C PRO A 71 12.60 -1.79 9.18
N ARG A 72 13.36 -0.82 9.71
CA ARG A 72 14.75 -0.59 9.25
C ARG A 72 15.68 -1.74 9.57
N TYR A 73 15.43 -2.40 10.70
CA TYR A 73 16.18 -3.55 11.17
C TYR A 73 15.26 -4.76 11.13
N SER A 74 15.63 -5.76 10.34
CA SER A 74 14.89 -6.99 10.13
C SER A 74 15.85 -8.18 10.18
N THR A 75 15.38 -9.32 10.66
CA THR A 75 16.16 -10.56 10.64
C THR A 75 16.12 -11.22 9.25
N GLY A 76 15.03 -11.03 8.49
CA GLY A 76 14.84 -11.55 7.14
C GLY A 76 15.20 -10.59 5.99
N TYR A 77 15.26 -11.12 4.77
CA TYR A 77 15.36 -10.34 3.53
C TYR A 77 13.99 -9.93 2.98
N PHE A 78 12.93 -10.60 3.44
CA PHE A 78 11.57 -10.39 2.99
C PHE A 78 10.64 -10.11 4.16
N CYS A 79 9.60 -9.33 3.88
CA CYS A 79 8.56 -8.93 4.80
C CYS A 79 7.20 -9.40 4.28
N LEU A 80 6.45 -10.09 5.13
CA LEU A 80 5.02 -10.28 4.93
C LEU A 80 4.29 -9.03 5.40
N VAL A 81 3.45 -8.47 4.54
CA VAL A 81 2.52 -7.41 4.90
C VAL A 81 1.09 -7.89 4.65
N THR A 82 0.29 -7.95 5.71
CA THR A 82 -1.11 -8.44 5.66
C THR A 82 -2.08 -7.29 5.44
N SER A 83 -3.29 -7.62 4.98
CA SER A 83 -4.38 -6.62 4.79
C SER A 83 -4.82 -5.96 6.11
N GLN A 84 -4.46 -6.56 7.25
CA GLN A 84 -4.66 -5.99 8.59
C GLN A 84 -3.51 -5.05 9.01
N ARG A 85 -2.64 -4.64 8.08
CA ARG A 85 -1.45 -3.80 8.31
C ARG A 85 -0.41 -4.41 9.27
N LEU A 86 -0.44 -5.73 9.48
CA LEU A 86 0.63 -6.43 10.22
C LEU A 86 1.86 -6.64 9.33
N VAL A 87 3.04 -6.34 9.87
CA VAL A 87 4.34 -6.47 9.17
C VAL A 87 5.22 -7.49 9.88
N GLN A 88 5.70 -8.50 9.15
CA GLN A 88 6.59 -9.54 9.66
C GLN A 88 7.83 -9.70 8.76
N CYS A 89 8.98 -9.19 9.22
CA CYS A 89 10.22 -9.15 8.44
C CYS A 89 11.28 -10.16 8.92
N HIS A 90 10.90 -11.44 9.08
CA HIS A 90 11.81 -12.49 9.52
C HIS A 90 12.09 -13.56 8.44
N TYR A 91 11.51 -13.42 7.25
CA TYR A 91 11.64 -14.41 6.19
C TYR A 91 13.00 -14.27 5.48
N SER A 92 13.79 -15.35 5.51
CA SER A 92 15.08 -15.42 4.80
C SER A 92 14.90 -15.57 3.29
N GLY A 93 13.81 -16.19 2.83
CA GLY A 93 13.54 -16.44 1.42
C GLY A 93 12.13 -16.05 0.97
N PHE A 94 12.01 -15.66 -0.29
CA PHE A 94 10.75 -15.21 -0.88
C PHE A 94 9.66 -16.28 -0.87
N GLU A 95 10.01 -17.54 -1.17
CA GLU A 95 9.04 -18.65 -1.21
C GLU A 95 8.36 -18.89 0.13
N SER A 96 9.12 -18.91 1.23
CA SER A 96 8.57 -19.04 2.59
C SER A 96 7.62 -17.89 2.93
N CYS A 97 7.95 -16.68 2.49
CA CYS A 97 7.15 -15.50 2.70
C CYS A 97 5.87 -15.50 1.84
N ILE A 98 5.94 -15.93 0.58
CA ILE A 98 4.76 -16.08 -0.28
C ILE A 98 3.83 -17.17 0.23
N HIS A 99 4.37 -18.28 0.72
CA HIS A 99 3.58 -19.37 1.30
C HIS A 99 2.69 -18.82 2.43
N ASP A 100 3.30 -18.08 3.37
CA ASP A 100 2.58 -17.44 4.46
C ASP A 100 1.66 -16.32 3.98
N ALA A 101 2.06 -15.53 2.99
CA ALA A 101 1.24 -14.46 2.42
C ALA A 101 -0.10 -14.96 1.86
N LYS A 102 -0.11 -16.13 1.21
CA LYS A 102 -1.33 -16.77 0.70
C LYS A 102 -2.29 -17.14 1.83
N SER A 103 -1.78 -17.67 2.93
CA SER A 103 -2.59 -18.07 4.08
C SER A 103 -3.10 -16.87 4.90
N LYS A 104 -2.25 -15.85 5.08
CA LYS A 104 -2.49 -14.69 5.96
C LYS A 104 -3.08 -13.47 5.26
N ASN A 105 -3.57 -13.63 4.02
CA ASN A 105 -4.13 -12.52 3.22
C ASN A 105 -3.18 -11.32 3.13
N GLY A 106 -1.97 -11.57 2.63
CA GLY A 106 -0.94 -10.55 2.51
C GLY A 106 -0.15 -10.62 1.19
N VAL A 107 0.85 -9.76 1.10
CA VAL A 107 1.84 -9.73 0.04
C VAL A 107 3.23 -9.90 0.64
N CYS A 108 4.12 -10.55 -0.11
CA CYS A 108 5.53 -10.63 0.25
C CYS A 108 6.30 -9.52 -0.47
N VAL A 109 7.04 -8.70 0.28
CA VAL A 109 7.87 -7.62 -0.26
C VAL A 109 9.30 -7.73 0.23
N ARG A 110 10.25 -7.24 -0.56
CA ARG A 110 11.66 -7.21 -0.17
C ARG A 110 11.88 -6.14 0.91
N SER A 111 12.69 -6.47 1.91
CA SER A 111 13.21 -5.48 2.85
C SER A 111 14.27 -4.63 2.15
N LEU A 112 13.96 -3.36 1.88
CA LEU A 112 14.81 -2.46 1.09
C LEU A 112 16.17 -2.12 1.73
N LYS A 113 16.37 -2.45 3.01
CA LYS A 113 17.57 -2.05 3.76
C LYS A 113 18.57 -3.19 4.02
N LYS A 114 18.33 -4.39 3.49
CA LYS A 114 19.37 -5.41 3.38
C LYS A 114 20.05 -5.33 2.01
N PRO A 115 21.38 -5.53 1.93
CA PRO A 115 22.04 -5.69 0.64
C PRO A 115 21.29 -6.75 -0.18
N PRO A 116 21.22 -6.59 -1.52
CA PRO A 116 20.59 -7.59 -2.36
C PRO A 116 21.13 -8.96 -2.00
N PRO A 117 20.26 -9.97 -1.87
CA PRO A 117 20.73 -11.29 -1.55
C PRO A 117 21.69 -11.70 -2.67
N GLY A 118 22.81 -12.36 -2.33
CA GLY A 118 23.82 -12.71 -3.34
C GLY A 118 23.22 -13.48 -4.52
N LYS A 119 23.88 -13.48 -5.69
CA LYS A 119 23.38 -14.00 -6.99
C LYS A 119 22.60 -15.32 -6.93
N ALA A 120 22.89 -16.18 -5.95
CA ALA A 120 22.14 -17.41 -5.67
C ALA A 120 20.63 -17.22 -5.39
N PHE A 121 20.18 -16.02 -5.02
CA PHE A 121 18.78 -15.70 -4.69
C PHE A 121 18.15 -14.67 -5.65
N GLU A 122 18.89 -14.25 -6.68
CA GLU A 122 18.51 -13.19 -7.62
C GLU A 122 17.41 -13.65 -8.59
N TRP A 123 17.36 -14.95 -8.91
CA TRP A 123 16.35 -15.57 -9.79
C TRP A 123 14.90 -15.41 -9.33
N HIS A 124 14.64 -15.17 -8.04
CA HIS A 124 13.28 -14.92 -7.52
C HIS A 124 12.86 -13.46 -7.62
N ILE A 125 13.81 -12.54 -7.82
CA ILE A 125 13.57 -11.12 -8.02
C ILE A 125 13.32 -10.85 -9.50
N GLU A 126 14.20 -11.34 -10.40
CA GLU A 126 14.09 -11.10 -11.85
C GLU A 126 12.92 -11.83 -12.55
N ASN A 127 12.45 -12.98 -12.04
CA ASN A 127 11.26 -13.64 -12.61
C ASN A 127 9.93 -13.07 -12.09
N ASN A 128 9.99 -12.03 -11.24
CA ASN A 128 8.86 -11.16 -10.91
C ASN A 128 9.03 -9.76 -11.54
N ASP A 129 10.00 -9.58 -12.45
CA ASP A 129 10.16 -8.43 -13.34
C ASP A 129 9.76 -8.78 -14.81
#